data_AF-L2GED7-F1
#
_entry.id   AF-L2GED7-F1
#
_cell.length_a   1.000
_cell.length_b   1.000
_cell.length_c   1.000
_cell.angle_alpha   90.00
_cell.angle_beta   90.00
_cell.angle_gamma   90.00
#
_symmetry.space_group_name_H-M   'P 1'
#
loop_
_entity.id
_entity.type
_entity.pdbx_description
1 polymer ?
#
loop_
_entity_poly.entity_id
_entity_poly.type
_entity_poly.pdbx_seq_one_letter_code
_entity_poly.pdbx_strand_id
1 'polypeptide(L)'
;MPLDDDDNPTAAPIAQPNNETGAGDEAEDEGIFDMRLFASMFNKKGVATQAIRKGQKDFESHGTKAQENQLEASRQVIEEVLSYTRVHRDAWSKGWYFPDYWPEALEGIVERADTSGLAKPEYLKEFLAETRPLYAEERVVVVEELKGPQAKSTGRVIRGLKAPRPAVGKLWLLPEEALFLVERGSLELWWPFRELKDILPPPEVKLVEEQKENAEKGAESEDEFDVGLPLSLQAAYSLFIGMDGERGKISLPKYQVYSHLKRLGYHVQRAPRDPMSQQTQPEQPKQSLLQWLVSLLDRAPAKPAPYGPLVRPGVYRQYTHIYKQLELLSRYKPTAPSETKEPEDPFKVCWHVWKPSKHPNIRVTDLPPPDIRIAVADARDTAVPSFEEVSALLGASPYEPPDPVAMAGPGRMYQRLRHGHRNVLIAVVDRGLVNFMRFGQAAFGEEQLYERFDKVAQHTHSAAKIFNAVKVVFELPGWLHRVVLDELKKFLT
;
A
#
# COMPACT_ATOMS: atom_id res chain seq x y z
N MET A 1 -9.88 11.74 -1.42
CA MET A 1 -11.14 11.38 -0.77
C MET A 1 -10.88 11.02 0.68
N PRO A 2 -11.50 11.71 1.65
CA PRO A 2 -11.65 11.14 2.99
C PRO A 2 -12.65 9.98 2.86
N LEU A 3 -12.23 8.79 3.29
CA LEU A 3 -13.01 7.57 3.30
C LEU A 3 -13.73 7.49 4.64
N ASP A 4 -14.95 8.00 4.71
CA ASP A 4 -15.91 7.60 5.74
C ASP A 4 -17.32 7.91 5.24
N ASP A 5 -17.97 6.90 4.67
CA ASP A 5 -19.42 6.88 4.45
C ASP A 5 -19.93 5.53 4.98
N ASP A 6 -20.49 5.60 6.18
CA ASP A 6 -21.13 4.53 6.92
C ASP A 6 -22.60 4.42 6.49
N ASP A 7 -22.86 3.94 5.29
CA ASP A 7 -24.23 3.61 4.86
C ASP A 7 -24.44 2.09 4.77
N ASN A 8 -25.07 1.56 5.82
CA ASN A 8 -25.58 0.20 5.87
C ASN A 8 -27.10 0.21 5.59
N PRO A 9 -27.59 -0.21 4.40
CA PRO A 9 -29.00 -0.08 4.03
C PRO A 9 -29.94 -1.11 4.71
N THR A 10 -29.54 -1.76 5.81
CA THR A 10 -30.38 -2.77 6.50
C THR A 10 -30.38 -2.71 8.04
N ALA A 11 -29.94 -1.61 8.66
CA ALA A 11 -30.09 -1.44 10.11
C ALA A 11 -31.53 -1.01 10.47
N ALA A 12 -32.20 -1.78 11.34
CA ALA A 12 -33.51 -1.42 11.89
C ALA A 12 -33.41 -0.17 12.79
N PRO A 13 -34.45 0.69 12.85
CA PRO A 13 -34.36 1.98 13.53
C PRO A 13 -34.32 1.80 15.05
N ILE A 14 -33.22 2.25 15.67
CA ILE A 14 -33.14 2.49 17.10
C ILE A 14 -33.54 3.96 17.32
N ALA A 15 -34.59 4.18 18.12
CA ALA A 15 -35.03 5.52 18.48
C ALA A 15 -33.93 6.25 19.28
N GLN A 16 -33.45 7.37 18.76
CA GLN A 16 -32.69 8.38 19.49
C GLN A 16 -33.39 9.74 19.35
N PRO A 17 -33.31 10.62 20.37
CA PRO A 17 -34.11 11.83 20.45
C PRO A 17 -33.56 12.94 19.55
N ASN A 18 -34.49 13.73 19.02
CA ASN A 18 -34.37 14.92 18.18
C ASN A 18 -33.06 15.70 18.31
N ASN A 19 -32.38 15.88 17.18
CA ASN A 19 -31.75 17.15 16.83
C ASN A 19 -31.94 17.38 15.31
N GLU A 20 -32.89 18.24 14.99
CA GLU A 20 -33.15 18.72 13.63
C GLU A 20 -32.05 19.69 13.23
N THR A 21 -31.21 19.31 12.26
CA THR A 21 -30.73 20.20 11.19
C THR A 21 -30.47 19.34 9.97
N GLY A 22 -31.38 19.42 8.99
CA GLY A 22 -31.25 18.73 7.73
C GLY A 22 -30.15 19.34 6.87
N ALA A 23 -29.16 18.52 6.53
CA ALA A 23 -28.19 18.78 5.47
C ALA A 23 -28.12 17.51 4.60
N GLY A 24 -29.14 17.34 3.78
CA GLY A 24 -29.07 16.49 2.59
C GLY A 24 -28.79 17.41 1.39
N ASP A 25 -27.97 16.92 0.46
CA ASP A 25 -27.48 17.57 -0.76
C ASP A 25 -26.25 18.50 -0.65
N GLU A 26 -25.09 17.94 -0.26
CA GLU A 26 -23.77 18.53 -0.60
C GLU A 26 -22.78 17.51 -1.20
N ALA A 27 -23.29 16.51 -1.93
CA ALA A 27 -22.45 15.65 -2.77
C ALA A 27 -22.84 15.88 -4.23
N GLU A 28 -22.14 16.81 -4.91
CA GLU A 28 -21.91 16.85 -6.38
C GLU A 28 -21.37 18.20 -6.94
N ASP A 29 -20.86 19.13 -6.14
CA ASP A 29 -20.12 20.28 -6.69
C ASP A 29 -18.61 20.01 -6.71
N GLU A 30 -18.18 19.12 -7.62
CA GLU A 30 -16.84 19.25 -8.23
C GLU A 30 -16.84 20.57 -9.02
N GLY A 31 -16.58 21.68 -8.31
CA GLY A 31 -16.42 22.98 -8.92
C GLY A 31 -15.38 22.90 -10.03
N ILE A 32 -15.72 23.44 -11.20
CA ILE A 32 -14.80 23.59 -12.34
C ILE A 32 -13.47 24.13 -11.81
N PHE A 33 -12.38 23.42 -12.09
CA PHE A 33 -11.04 23.79 -11.68
C PHE A 33 -10.69 25.19 -12.22
N ASP A 34 -10.77 26.22 -11.36
CA ASP A 34 -10.45 27.60 -11.72
C ASP A 34 -8.95 27.85 -11.61
N MET A 35 -8.29 27.97 -12.77
CA MET A 35 -6.85 28.14 -12.87
C MET A 35 -6.36 29.48 -12.27
N ARG A 36 -7.24 30.50 -12.19
CA ARG A 36 -6.90 31.79 -11.56
C ARG A 36 -6.79 31.66 -10.04
N LEU A 37 -7.67 30.86 -9.44
CA LEU A 37 -7.59 30.54 -8.02
C LEU A 37 -6.28 29.78 -7.73
N PHE A 38 -5.87 28.89 -8.64
CA PHE A 38 -4.61 28.15 -8.54
C PHE A 38 -3.38 29.06 -8.58
N ALA A 39 -3.33 30.05 -9.49
CA ALA A 39 -2.25 31.05 -9.53
C ALA A 39 -2.17 31.89 -8.24
N SER A 40 -3.32 32.27 -7.67
CA SER A 40 -3.37 33.08 -6.45
C SER A 40 -2.79 32.38 -5.22
N MET A 41 -2.73 31.04 -5.22
CA MET A 41 -2.12 30.25 -4.14
C MET A 41 -0.59 30.40 -4.06
N PHE A 42 0.08 30.79 -5.15
CA PHE A 42 1.53 31.00 -5.16
C PHE A 42 1.95 32.37 -4.59
N ASN A 43 1.03 33.35 -4.54
CA ASN A 43 1.33 34.76 -4.20
C ASN A 43 0.77 35.23 -2.83
N LYS A 44 0.22 34.35 -1.99
CA LYS A 44 -0.44 34.57 -0.67
C LYS A 44 -0.55 36.03 -0.12
N LYS A 45 -1.80 36.52 0.00
CA LYS A 45 -2.57 36.75 1.26
C LYS A 45 -3.96 37.30 0.92
N GLY A 46 -5.01 36.52 1.18
CA GLY A 46 -6.41 36.99 1.23
C GLY A 46 -7.03 37.40 -0.10
N VAL A 47 -7.56 36.45 -0.86
CA VAL A 47 -8.47 36.75 -1.98
C VAL A 47 -9.73 35.88 -1.82
N ALA A 48 -10.88 36.54 -1.78
CA ALA A 48 -12.19 35.95 -1.56
C ALA A 48 -12.64 35.13 -2.77
N THR A 49 -13.19 33.95 -2.50
CA THR A 49 -13.83 33.05 -3.47
C THR A 49 -15.21 33.57 -3.84
N GLN A 50 -15.31 34.30 -4.95
CA GLN A 50 -16.57 34.45 -5.68
C GLN A 50 -16.51 33.52 -6.89
N ALA A 51 -16.97 32.29 -6.71
CA ALA A 51 -17.17 31.35 -7.80
C ALA A 51 -18.26 31.90 -8.72
N ILE A 52 -18.00 31.90 -10.04
CA ILE A 52 -18.96 32.31 -11.06
C ILE A 52 -20.13 31.31 -11.03
N ARG A 53 -21.35 31.80 -10.79
CA ARG A 53 -22.55 30.95 -10.67
C ARG A 53 -22.86 30.26 -12.01
N LYS A 54 -23.03 28.94 -11.94
CA LYS A 54 -23.51 28.07 -13.03
C LYS A 54 -24.90 28.53 -13.47
N GLY A 55 -25.08 28.79 -14.77
CA GLY A 55 -26.39 29.07 -15.36
C GLY A 55 -26.44 30.27 -16.32
N GLN A 56 -25.42 31.12 -16.37
CA GLN A 56 -25.37 32.22 -17.34
C GLN A 56 -24.83 31.70 -18.68
N LYS A 57 -25.72 31.09 -19.44
CA LYS A 57 -25.47 30.60 -20.80
C LYS A 57 -25.54 31.78 -21.77
N ASP A 58 -24.56 32.68 -21.69
CA ASP A 58 -24.41 33.78 -22.65
C ASP A 58 -23.84 33.20 -23.94
N PHE A 59 -24.73 32.75 -24.83
CA PHE A 59 -24.41 32.57 -26.24
C PHE A 59 -24.23 33.98 -26.81
N GLU A 60 -22.97 34.44 -26.95
CA GLU A 60 -22.69 35.80 -27.40
C GLU A 60 -23.25 36.03 -28.81
N SER A 61 -24.24 36.93 -28.95
CA SER A 61 -24.51 37.71 -30.17
C SER A 61 -23.95 39.13 -30.10
N HIS A 62 -23.24 39.48 -29.00
CA HIS A 62 -22.70 40.82 -28.74
C HIS A 62 -21.26 40.73 -28.23
N GLY A 63 -20.35 41.48 -28.86
CA GLY A 63 -18.89 41.33 -28.78
C GLY A 63 -18.22 41.80 -27.48
N THR A 64 -18.61 41.24 -26.34
CA THR A 64 -17.93 41.49 -25.06
C THR A 64 -16.73 40.57 -24.81
N LYS A 65 -16.47 39.55 -25.67
CA LYS A 65 -15.26 38.69 -25.65
C LYS A 65 -14.94 38.13 -24.25
N ALA A 66 -15.93 38.03 -23.36
CA ALA A 66 -15.67 37.80 -21.94
C ALA A 66 -15.16 36.37 -21.72
N GLN A 67 -15.71 35.41 -22.47
CA GLN A 67 -15.26 34.02 -22.47
C GLN A 67 -13.88 33.86 -23.14
N GLU A 68 -13.63 34.55 -24.26
CA GLU A 68 -12.33 34.55 -24.94
C GLU A 68 -11.24 35.10 -24.00
N ASN A 69 -11.49 36.23 -23.34
CA ASN A 69 -10.58 36.82 -22.36
C ASN A 69 -10.38 35.93 -21.12
N GLN A 70 -11.41 35.19 -20.69
CA GLN A 70 -11.27 34.21 -19.62
C GLN A 70 -10.41 33.01 -20.02
N LEU A 71 -10.60 32.49 -21.24
CA LEU A 71 -9.80 31.40 -21.79
C LEU A 71 -8.34 31.83 -21.98
N GLU A 72 -8.12 33.03 -22.53
CA GLU A 72 -6.78 33.59 -22.76
C GLU A 72 -6.04 33.81 -21.45
N ALA A 73 -6.73 34.35 -20.42
CA ALA A 73 -6.16 34.49 -19.09
C ALA A 73 -5.84 33.13 -18.45
N SER A 74 -6.69 32.11 -18.65
CA SER A 74 -6.42 30.75 -18.18
C SER A 74 -5.17 30.17 -18.86
N ARG A 75 -5.03 30.38 -20.18
CA ARG A 75 -3.83 29.99 -20.96
C ARG A 75 -2.56 30.67 -20.47
N GLN A 76 -2.61 31.99 -20.24
CA GLN A 76 -1.46 32.74 -19.73
C GLN A 76 -1.05 32.27 -18.33
N VAL A 77 -2.01 31.97 -17.45
CA VAL A 77 -1.72 31.38 -16.14
C VAL A 77 -1.06 30.02 -16.26
N ILE A 78 -1.54 29.16 -17.18
CA ILE A 78 -0.88 27.87 -17.47
C ILE A 78 0.55 28.11 -17.94
N GLU A 79 0.74 29.01 -18.88
CA GLU A 79 2.05 29.32 -19.44
C GLU A 79 3.00 29.86 -18.36
N GLU A 80 2.55 30.79 -17.53
CA GLU A 80 3.33 31.33 -16.40
C GLU A 80 3.74 30.22 -15.42
N VAL A 81 2.78 29.39 -15.00
CA VAL A 81 3.04 28.25 -14.09
C VAL A 81 3.99 27.22 -14.71
N LEU A 82 3.88 26.95 -16.01
CA LEU A 82 4.74 26.00 -16.72
C LEU A 82 6.11 26.57 -17.08
N SER A 83 6.18 27.88 -17.32
CA SER A 83 7.41 28.61 -17.66
C SER A 83 8.34 28.80 -16.45
N TYR A 84 7.80 28.69 -15.23
CA TYR A 84 8.58 28.76 -14.00
C TYR A 84 9.69 27.69 -14.00
N THR A 85 10.93 28.15 -14.16
CA THR A 85 12.10 27.29 -14.02
C THR A 85 12.23 26.88 -12.56
N ARG A 86 11.99 25.60 -12.27
CA ARG A 86 12.20 25.06 -10.93
C ARG A 86 13.69 25.13 -10.60
N VAL A 87 14.07 26.08 -9.75
CA VAL A 87 15.41 26.16 -9.18
C VAL A 87 15.45 25.34 -7.88
N HIS A 88 16.59 24.70 -7.62
CA HIS A 88 16.85 24.01 -6.37
C HIS A 88 16.62 24.97 -5.18
N ARG A 89 15.81 24.56 -4.20
CA ARG A 89 15.61 25.32 -2.94
C ARG A 89 16.85 25.17 -2.04
N ASP A 90 16.96 25.99 -0.99
CA ASP A 90 18.12 26.11 -0.07
C ASP A 90 18.73 24.80 0.49
N ALA A 91 18.07 23.65 0.37
CA ALA A 91 18.61 22.33 0.74
C ALA A 91 18.44 21.32 -0.41
N TRP A 92 19.40 21.28 -1.32
CA TRP A 92 19.51 20.26 -2.36
C TRP A 92 20.71 19.34 -2.12
N SER A 93 20.69 18.18 -2.74
CA SER A 93 21.74 17.17 -2.68
C SER A 93 22.30 16.93 -4.08
N LYS A 94 23.62 16.74 -4.19
CA LYS A 94 24.28 16.40 -5.46
C LYS A 94 24.30 14.89 -5.65
N GLY A 95 23.86 14.43 -6.82
CA GLY A 95 23.87 13.02 -7.20
C GLY A 95 24.52 12.79 -8.56
N TRP A 96 25.26 11.69 -8.68
CA TRP A 96 26.00 11.33 -9.90
C TRP A 96 25.42 10.06 -10.53
N TYR A 97 25.21 10.10 -11.84
CA TYR A 97 24.66 8.98 -12.61
C TYR A 97 25.76 7.98 -13.02
N PHE A 98 25.68 6.76 -12.47
CA PHE A 98 26.58 5.63 -12.73
C PHE A 98 25.77 4.33 -12.91
N PRO A 99 25.20 4.08 -14.09
CA PRO A 99 24.32 2.93 -14.32
C PRO A 99 25.04 1.58 -14.32
N ASP A 100 26.33 1.56 -14.67
CA ASP A 100 27.09 0.32 -14.88
C ASP A 100 27.95 -0.08 -13.68
N TYR A 101 28.15 0.81 -12.71
CA TYR A 101 29.05 0.57 -11.57
C TYR A 101 28.69 -0.70 -10.78
N TRP A 102 27.44 -0.84 -10.31
CA TRP A 102 27.03 -2.00 -9.52
C TRP A 102 27.04 -3.32 -10.29
N PRO A 103 26.49 -3.39 -11.52
CA PRO A 103 26.62 -4.55 -12.38
C PRO A 103 28.07 -5.01 -12.55
N GLU A 104 28.97 -4.10 -12.95
CA GLU A 104 30.39 -4.42 -13.15
C GLU A 104 31.07 -4.81 -11.84
N ALA A 105 30.75 -4.11 -10.74
CA ALA A 105 31.28 -4.43 -9.42
C ALA A 105 30.81 -5.81 -8.94
N LEU A 106 29.54 -6.17 -9.14
CA LEU A 106 28.98 -7.46 -8.76
C LEU A 106 29.52 -8.59 -9.64
N GLU A 107 29.65 -8.37 -10.95
CA GLU A 107 30.30 -9.32 -11.86
C GLU A 107 31.75 -9.58 -11.44
N GLY A 108 32.52 -8.52 -11.14
CA GLY A 108 33.88 -8.66 -10.63
C GLY A 108 33.98 -9.43 -9.31
N ILE A 109 33.02 -9.21 -8.40
CA ILE A 109 32.96 -9.94 -7.12
C ILE A 109 32.61 -11.42 -7.33
N VAL A 110 31.61 -11.72 -8.15
CA VAL A 110 31.01 -13.05 -8.28
C VAL A 110 31.80 -13.92 -9.25
N GLU A 111 32.10 -13.41 -10.44
CA GLU A 111 32.72 -14.19 -11.52
C GLU A 111 34.24 -14.18 -11.44
N ARG A 112 34.83 -13.02 -11.08
CA ARG A 112 36.30 -12.86 -11.02
C ARG A 112 36.87 -13.08 -9.61
N ALA A 113 36.02 -13.43 -8.64
CA ALA A 113 36.37 -13.63 -7.24
C ALA A 113 37.17 -12.47 -6.61
N ASP A 114 36.91 -11.25 -7.06
CA ASP A 114 37.66 -10.07 -6.59
C ASP A 114 37.14 -9.60 -5.22
N THR A 115 37.70 -10.20 -4.16
CA THR A 115 37.36 -9.89 -2.76
C THR A 115 38.16 -8.72 -2.19
N SER A 116 39.01 -8.07 -2.99
CA SER A 116 39.92 -7.00 -2.54
C SER A 116 39.22 -5.82 -1.85
N GLY A 117 37.94 -5.57 -2.19
CA GLY A 117 37.11 -4.51 -1.63
C GLY A 117 36.02 -4.95 -0.65
N LEU A 118 35.98 -6.23 -0.25
CA LEU A 118 35.02 -6.72 0.74
C LEU A 118 35.59 -6.60 2.15
N ALA A 119 34.72 -6.28 3.12
CA ALA A 119 35.13 -6.09 4.50
C ALA A 119 35.81 -7.31 5.13
N LYS A 120 35.40 -8.52 4.68
CA LYS A 120 35.98 -9.82 4.98
C LYS A 120 35.66 -10.77 3.78
N PRO A 121 36.63 -11.54 3.24
CA PRO A 121 36.45 -12.34 2.03
C PRO A 121 35.48 -13.53 2.22
N GLU A 122 35.37 -14.06 3.43
CA GLU A 122 34.48 -15.18 3.79
C GLU A 122 32.98 -14.82 3.72
N TYR A 123 32.67 -13.52 3.68
CA TYR A 123 31.30 -12.98 3.79
C TYR A 123 30.63 -12.79 2.43
N LEU A 124 31.22 -13.28 1.33
CA LEU A 124 30.65 -13.13 -0.01
C LEU A 124 29.18 -13.59 -0.08
N LYS A 125 28.86 -14.74 0.53
CA LYS A 125 27.48 -15.26 0.56
C LYS A 125 26.54 -14.35 1.34
N GLU A 126 26.98 -13.82 2.49
CA GLU A 126 26.20 -12.90 3.31
C GLU A 126 26.01 -11.55 2.61
N PHE A 127 27.06 -11.03 1.98
CA PHE A 127 27.02 -9.81 1.17
C PHE A 127 26.04 -9.94 0.02
N LEU A 128 26.06 -11.04 -0.74
CA LEU A 128 25.10 -11.28 -1.81
C LEU A 128 23.67 -11.44 -1.28
N ALA A 129 23.50 -12.13 -0.14
CA ALA A 129 22.21 -12.26 0.51
C ALA A 129 21.65 -10.92 1.01
N GLU A 130 22.50 -9.98 1.43
CA GLU A 130 22.09 -8.64 1.86
C GLU A 130 21.87 -7.69 0.67
N THR A 131 22.69 -7.76 -0.39
CA THR A 131 22.63 -6.81 -1.52
C THR A 131 21.53 -7.11 -2.54
N ARG A 132 21.21 -8.38 -2.76
CA ARG A 132 20.13 -8.81 -3.67
C ARG A 132 18.76 -8.22 -3.30
N PRO A 133 18.28 -8.27 -2.04
CA PRO A 133 17.01 -7.64 -1.66
C PRO A 133 17.07 -6.11 -1.65
N LEU A 134 18.26 -5.51 -1.67
CA LEU A 134 18.44 -4.06 -1.74
C LEU A 134 18.45 -3.52 -3.18
N TYR A 135 18.33 -4.39 -4.19
CA TYR A 135 18.36 -4.03 -5.60
C TYR A 135 19.65 -3.33 -6.02
N ALA A 136 20.80 -3.78 -5.50
CA ALA A 136 22.09 -3.13 -5.76
C ALA A 136 22.39 -2.93 -7.26
N GLU A 137 22.17 -3.97 -8.08
CA GLU A 137 22.38 -3.96 -9.54
C GLU A 137 21.49 -2.96 -10.30
N GLU A 138 20.40 -2.50 -9.70
CA GLU A 138 19.45 -1.58 -10.32
C GLU A 138 19.62 -0.14 -9.84
N ARG A 139 20.52 0.10 -8.88
CA ARG A 139 20.80 1.45 -8.38
C ARG A 139 21.76 2.15 -9.30
N VAL A 140 21.35 3.32 -9.79
CA VAL A 140 22.03 4.02 -10.87
C VAL A 140 22.55 5.40 -10.48
N VAL A 141 22.15 5.92 -9.32
CA VAL A 141 22.61 7.23 -8.84
C VAL A 141 23.23 7.11 -7.47
N VAL A 142 24.44 7.63 -7.30
CA VAL A 142 25.09 7.80 -6.00
C VAL A 142 24.94 9.24 -5.52
N VAL A 143 24.65 9.44 -4.24
CA VAL A 143 24.46 10.77 -3.64
C VAL A 143 25.64 11.09 -2.72
N GLU A 144 26.19 12.29 -2.84
CA GLU A 144 27.31 12.74 -2.00
C GLU A 144 26.91 12.83 -0.53
N GLU A 145 25.83 13.56 -0.27
CA GLU A 145 25.16 13.68 1.02
C GLU A 145 23.68 13.98 0.77
N LEU A 146 22.78 13.14 1.28
CA LEU A 146 21.35 13.37 1.14
C LEU A 146 20.83 14.20 2.31
N LYS A 147 20.44 15.44 2.02
CA LYS A 147 19.91 16.38 3.01
C LYS A 147 18.39 16.22 3.15
N GLY A 148 17.89 16.43 4.37
CA GLY A 148 16.46 16.54 4.66
C GLY A 148 15.74 15.22 5.00
N PRO A 149 14.41 15.29 5.23
CA PRO A 149 13.63 14.17 5.79
C PRO A 149 13.52 12.96 4.84
N GLN A 150 13.76 13.16 3.53
CA GLN A 150 13.68 12.09 2.54
C GLN A 150 14.76 11.02 2.69
N ALA A 151 15.89 11.36 3.34
CA ALA A 151 16.97 10.42 3.63
C ALA A 151 16.54 9.22 4.49
N LYS A 152 15.43 9.34 5.24
CA LYS A 152 14.89 8.24 6.05
C LYS A 152 14.15 7.18 5.23
N SER A 153 13.65 7.54 4.05
CA SER A 153 12.70 6.71 3.28
C SER A 153 13.14 6.41 1.84
N THR A 154 14.30 6.90 1.42
CA THR A 154 14.76 6.87 0.03
C THR A 154 16.22 6.44 -0.03
N GLY A 155 16.58 5.59 -0.99
CA GLY A 155 17.93 5.12 -1.20
C GLY A 155 18.37 4.03 -0.22
N ARG A 156 19.53 3.42 -0.50
CA ARG A 156 20.19 2.45 0.38
C ARG A 156 21.69 2.67 0.38
N VAL A 157 22.30 2.50 1.54
CA VAL A 157 23.76 2.37 1.66
C VAL A 157 24.08 0.89 1.56
N ILE A 158 24.90 0.51 0.58
CA ILE A 158 25.33 -0.88 0.41
C ILE A 158 26.51 -1.13 1.36
N ARG A 159 26.29 -2.01 2.33
CA ARG A 159 27.23 -2.35 3.39
C ARG A 159 28.21 -3.42 2.92
N GLY A 160 29.27 -3.63 3.69
CA GLY A 160 30.24 -4.70 3.42
C GLY A 160 31.35 -4.34 2.42
N LEU A 161 31.34 -3.14 1.85
CA LEU A 161 32.44 -2.61 1.05
C LEU A 161 33.49 -1.88 1.91
N LYS A 162 34.76 -1.97 1.52
CA LYS A 162 35.90 -1.23 2.08
C LYS A 162 36.80 -0.67 0.97
N ALA A 163 37.77 0.18 1.36
CA ALA A 163 38.87 0.56 0.49
C ALA A 163 39.53 -0.72 -0.10
N PRO A 164 39.92 -0.72 -1.39
CA PRO A 164 40.12 0.42 -2.28
C PRO A 164 38.88 0.85 -3.08
N ARG A 165 37.68 0.35 -2.78
CA ARG A 165 36.50 0.70 -3.58
C ARG A 165 36.01 2.13 -3.36
N PRO A 166 35.52 2.79 -4.40
CA PRO A 166 34.99 4.15 -4.30
C PRO A 166 33.59 4.15 -3.69
N ALA A 167 33.12 5.34 -3.32
CA ALA A 167 31.77 5.58 -2.79
C ALA A 167 31.36 4.68 -1.60
N VAL A 168 32.32 4.22 -0.79
CA VAL A 168 32.07 3.40 0.41
C VAL A 168 31.21 4.19 1.40
N GLY A 169 30.13 3.57 1.88
CA GLY A 169 29.21 4.20 2.82
C GLY A 169 28.30 5.28 2.21
N LYS A 170 28.35 5.50 0.89
CA LYS A 170 27.48 6.45 0.19
C LYS A 170 26.10 5.85 -0.09
N LEU A 171 25.12 6.73 -0.20
CA LEU A 171 23.73 6.35 -0.48
C LEU A 171 23.54 6.21 -1.99
N TRP A 172 22.90 5.12 -2.40
CA TRP A 172 22.57 4.83 -3.79
C TRP A 172 21.05 4.82 -3.98
N LEU A 173 20.58 5.38 -5.09
CA LEU A 173 19.16 5.52 -5.45
C LEU A 173 18.81 4.62 -6.64
N LEU A 174 17.60 4.07 -6.59
CA LEU A 174 16.92 3.47 -7.75
C LEU A 174 16.48 4.56 -8.75
N PRO A 175 16.22 4.22 -10.03
CA PRO A 175 15.81 5.20 -11.03
C PRO A 175 14.54 5.97 -10.63
N GLU A 176 13.53 5.32 -10.06
CA GLU A 176 12.32 6.00 -9.58
C GLU A 176 12.56 6.90 -8.37
N GLU A 177 13.49 6.53 -7.49
CA GLU A 177 13.85 7.31 -6.32
C GLU A 177 14.58 8.59 -6.75
N ALA A 178 15.54 8.44 -7.68
CA ALA A 178 16.28 9.55 -8.25
C ALA A 178 15.35 10.50 -9.02
N LEU A 179 14.56 9.97 -9.96
CA LEU A 179 13.64 10.78 -10.78
C LEU A 179 12.65 11.57 -9.92
N PHE A 180 12.10 10.94 -8.88
CA PHE A 180 11.20 11.60 -7.94
C PHE A 180 11.87 12.76 -7.19
N LEU A 181 13.12 12.60 -6.77
CA LEU A 181 13.85 13.66 -6.08
C LEU A 181 14.25 14.81 -7.03
N VAL A 182 14.58 14.50 -8.29
CA VAL A 182 14.84 15.50 -9.34
C VAL A 182 13.57 16.30 -9.63
N GLU A 183 12.41 15.64 -9.82
CA GLU A 183 11.13 16.33 -10.00
C GLU A 183 10.76 17.28 -8.87
N ARG A 184 11.07 16.86 -7.64
CA ARG A 184 10.83 17.65 -6.43
C ARG A 184 11.81 18.81 -6.28
N GLY A 185 12.92 18.81 -7.03
CA GLY A 185 14.01 19.78 -6.93
C GLY A 185 14.90 19.58 -5.70
N SER A 186 14.87 18.40 -5.08
CA SER A 186 15.68 18.07 -3.89
C SER A 186 17.01 17.37 -4.25
N LEU A 187 17.14 16.89 -5.48
CA LEU A 187 18.35 16.28 -6.02
C LEU A 187 18.74 17.00 -7.30
N GLU A 188 19.99 17.48 -7.38
CA GLU A 188 20.63 17.90 -8.61
C GLU A 188 21.38 16.69 -9.18
N LEU A 189 21.02 16.28 -10.38
CA LEU A 189 21.58 15.09 -11.02
C LEU A 189 22.68 15.50 -11.99
N TRP A 190 23.83 14.81 -11.95
CA TRP A 190 24.99 15.11 -12.76
C TRP A 190 25.42 13.91 -13.60
N TRP A 191 25.82 14.20 -14.84
CA TRP A 191 26.52 13.27 -15.73
C TRP A 191 28.04 13.37 -15.46
N PRO A 192 28.71 12.27 -15.11
CA PRO A 192 30.14 12.29 -14.81
C PRO A 192 31.01 12.29 -16.08
N PHE A 193 32.10 13.06 -16.07
CA PHE A 193 33.19 12.95 -17.06
C PHE A 193 34.39 12.16 -16.54
N ARG A 194 34.55 12.11 -15.21
CA ARG A 194 35.59 11.34 -14.51
C ARG A 194 35.02 10.02 -13.96
N GLU A 195 35.88 9.07 -13.62
CA GLU A 195 35.44 7.81 -13.03
C GLU A 195 34.94 8.01 -11.60
N LEU A 196 34.13 7.07 -11.09
CA LEU A 196 33.57 7.16 -9.74
C LEU A 196 34.64 7.28 -8.65
N LYS A 197 35.83 6.69 -8.86
CA LYS A 197 36.95 6.76 -7.93
C LYS A 197 37.58 8.15 -7.83
N ASP A 198 37.50 8.94 -8.90
CA ASP A 198 38.04 10.30 -8.94
C ASP A 198 37.03 11.29 -8.32
N ILE A 199 35.73 11.03 -8.50
CA ILE A 199 34.65 11.88 -7.99
C ILE A 199 34.36 11.58 -6.51
N LEU A 200 34.31 10.29 -6.14
CA LEU A 200 34.05 9.84 -4.79
C LEU A 200 35.14 8.85 -4.31
N PRO A 201 36.35 9.35 -4.05
CA PRO A 201 37.45 8.50 -3.61
C PRO A 201 37.18 7.78 -2.28
N PRO A 202 37.86 6.65 -2.03
CA PRO A 202 37.77 5.94 -0.77
C PRO A 202 38.13 6.86 0.42
N PRO A 203 37.53 6.66 1.61
CA PRO A 203 37.75 7.53 2.76
C PRO A 203 39.23 7.61 3.20
N GLU A 204 40.01 6.55 3.00
CA GLU A 204 41.44 6.52 3.33
C GLU A 204 42.28 7.45 2.42
N VAL A 205 41.89 7.60 1.15
CA VAL A 205 42.59 8.44 0.17
C VAL A 205 42.15 9.91 0.31
N LYS A 206 40.85 10.14 0.57
CA LYS A 206 40.30 11.49 0.83
C LYS A 206 41.02 12.23 1.94
N LEU A 207 41.34 11.55 3.05
CA LEU A 207 42.06 12.18 4.17
C LEU A 207 43.48 12.65 3.79
N VAL A 208 44.13 11.98 2.83
CA VAL A 208 45.47 12.32 2.36
C VAL A 208 45.41 13.46 1.34
N GLU A 209 44.41 13.46 0.46
CA GLU A 209 44.20 14.50 -0.56
C GLU A 209 43.71 15.81 0.07
N GLU A 210 42.76 15.78 1.00
CA GLU A 210 42.29 16.97 1.73
C GLU A 210 43.41 17.63 2.56
N GLN A 211 44.38 16.85 3.04
CA GLN A 211 45.57 17.37 3.73
C GLN A 211 46.57 18.04 2.76
N LYS A 212 46.67 17.57 1.52
CA LYS A 212 47.51 18.17 0.47
C LYS A 212 46.85 19.41 -0.16
N GLU A 213 45.56 19.34 -0.47
CA GLU A 213 44.80 20.48 -1.01
C GLU A 213 44.75 21.66 -0.04
N ASN A 214 44.63 21.42 1.28
CA ASN A 214 44.69 22.52 2.25
C ASN A 214 46.09 23.17 2.37
N ALA A 215 47.15 22.54 1.85
CA ALA A 215 48.48 23.13 1.74
C ALA A 215 48.70 23.90 0.42
N GLU A 216 47.88 23.65 -0.61
CA GLU A 216 48.01 24.22 -1.96
C GLU A 216 46.90 25.22 -2.35
N LYS A 217 45.94 25.51 -1.46
CA LYS A 217 44.84 26.50 -1.65
C LYS A 217 45.33 27.96 -1.73
N GLY A 218 46.05 28.26 -2.80
CA GLY A 218 46.34 29.59 -3.31
C GLY A 218 46.10 29.73 -4.82
N ALA A 219 45.68 28.68 -5.53
CA ALA A 219 45.46 28.72 -6.97
C ALA A 219 44.11 28.10 -7.35
N GLU A 220 43.26 28.94 -7.95
CA GLU A 220 42.19 28.67 -8.93
C GLU A 220 41.29 27.45 -8.66
N SER A 221 40.04 27.73 -8.30
CA SER A 221 38.97 26.72 -8.25
C SER A 221 38.85 26.01 -9.60
N GLU A 222 39.14 24.71 -9.66
CA GLU A 222 38.79 23.87 -10.81
C GLU A 222 37.31 24.12 -11.17
N ASP A 223 37.03 24.38 -12.45
CA ASP A 223 35.67 24.60 -12.89
C ASP A 223 34.87 23.32 -12.60
N GLU A 224 33.77 23.42 -11.85
CA GLU A 224 32.94 22.26 -11.45
C GLU A 224 32.47 21.43 -12.67
N PHE A 225 32.41 22.08 -13.84
CA PHE A 225 32.09 21.51 -15.13
C PHE A 225 33.18 20.60 -15.72
N ASP A 226 34.41 20.64 -15.21
CA ASP A 226 35.49 19.73 -15.59
C ASP A 226 35.29 18.31 -15.02
N VAL A 227 34.45 18.19 -13.99
CA VAL A 227 34.12 16.92 -13.33
C VAL A 227 32.89 16.27 -13.96
N GLY A 228 31.96 17.08 -14.49
CA GLY A 228 30.74 16.60 -15.13
C GLY A 228 29.76 17.70 -15.54
N LEU A 229 28.56 17.31 -15.96
CA LEU A 229 27.52 18.23 -16.44
C LEU A 229 26.21 18.03 -15.66
N PRO A 230 25.54 19.10 -15.19
CA PRO A 230 24.21 18.99 -14.60
C PRO A 230 23.18 18.55 -15.67
N LEU A 231 22.36 17.57 -15.29
CA LEU A 231 21.31 17.00 -16.14
C LEU A 231 19.98 17.70 -15.91
N SER A 232 19.29 18.01 -17.01
CA SER A 232 17.93 18.53 -16.96
C SER A 232 16.93 17.46 -16.52
N LEU A 233 15.73 17.88 -16.10
CA LEU A 233 14.63 16.95 -15.79
C LEU A 233 14.30 16.07 -16.99
N GLN A 234 14.31 16.63 -18.20
CA GLN A 234 14.05 15.89 -19.44
C GLN A 234 15.12 14.83 -19.69
N ALA A 235 16.40 15.16 -19.43
CA ALA A 235 17.48 14.20 -19.52
C ALA A 235 17.32 13.08 -18.49
N ALA A 236 16.97 13.40 -17.24
CA ALA A 236 16.68 12.40 -16.21
C ALA A 236 15.54 11.45 -16.63
N TYR A 237 14.46 11.97 -17.21
CA TYR A 237 13.37 11.17 -17.78
C TYR A 237 13.87 10.23 -18.89
N SER A 238 14.72 10.73 -19.79
CA SER A 238 15.26 9.91 -20.88
C SER A 238 16.19 8.79 -20.41
N LEU A 239 16.91 9.00 -19.30
CA LEU A 239 17.84 8.02 -18.74
C LEU A 239 17.12 6.97 -17.88
N PHE A 240 16.11 7.36 -17.11
CA PHE A 240 15.47 6.49 -16.12
C PHE A 240 14.19 5.82 -16.61
N ILE A 241 13.52 6.34 -17.63
CA ILE A 241 12.31 5.71 -18.18
C ILE A 241 12.68 4.75 -19.31
N GLY A 242 12.15 3.53 -19.24
CA GLY A 242 12.35 2.48 -20.24
C GLY A 242 11.29 1.39 -20.17
N MET A 243 11.53 0.25 -20.82
CA MET A 243 10.64 -0.90 -20.72
C MET A 243 10.85 -1.66 -19.41
N ASP A 244 9.83 -2.40 -19.00
CA ASP A 244 9.95 -3.30 -17.85
C ASP A 244 11.04 -4.36 -18.11
N GLY A 245 11.91 -4.56 -17.11
CA GLY A 245 13.06 -5.46 -17.21
C GLY A 245 14.34 -4.81 -17.75
N GLU A 246 14.27 -3.60 -18.31
CA GLU A 246 15.48 -2.85 -18.66
C GLU A 246 16.26 -2.44 -17.39
N ARG A 247 17.55 -2.79 -17.37
CA ARG A 247 18.43 -2.48 -16.25
C ARG A 247 18.53 -0.98 -16.00
N GLY A 248 18.46 -0.60 -14.73
CA GLY A 248 18.65 0.78 -14.31
C GLY A 248 17.53 1.72 -14.75
N LYS A 249 16.41 1.18 -15.23
CA LYS A 249 15.25 1.93 -15.68
C LYS A 249 13.97 1.46 -15.00
N ILE A 250 12.91 2.23 -15.20
CA ILE A 250 11.57 1.92 -14.76
C ILE A 250 10.57 2.30 -15.85
N SER A 251 9.51 1.52 -16.00
CA SER A 251 8.41 1.90 -16.90
C SER A 251 7.68 3.13 -16.39
N LEU A 252 7.21 3.94 -17.34
CA LEU A 252 6.47 5.17 -17.03
C LEU A 252 5.24 4.92 -16.14
N PRO A 253 4.40 3.87 -16.37
CA PRO A 253 3.26 3.59 -15.51
C PRO A 253 3.67 3.27 -14.06
N LYS A 254 4.71 2.45 -13.87
CA LYS A 254 5.21 2.11 -12.52
C LYS A 254 5.73 3.35 -11.80
N TYR A 255 6.44 4.23 -12.51
CA TYR A 255 6.90 5.49 -11.96
C TYR A 255 5.75 6.47 -11.60
N GLN A 256 4.71 6.54 -12.43
CA GLN A 256 3.52 7.36 -12.13
C GLN A 256 2.82 6.89 -10.85
N VAL A 257 2.68 5.58 -10.66
CA VAL A 257 2.14 5.01 -9.42
C VAL A 257 3.04 5.30 -8.22
N TYR A 258 4.36 5.11 -8.37
CA TYR A 258 5.35 5.41 -7.32
C TYR A 258 5.28 6.88 -6.87
N SER A 259 5.36 7.81 -7.83
CA SER A 259 5.34 9.25 -7.56
C SER A 259 4.01 9.70 -6.96
N HIS A 260 2.88 9.16 -7.43
CA HIS A 260 1.56 9.41 -6.87
C HIS A 260 1.48 9.01 -5.39
N LEU A 261 1.88 7.78 -5.05
CA LEU A 261 1.86 7.26 -3.68
C LEU A 261 2.83 8.02 -2.76
N LYS A 262 4.02 8.36 -3.25
CA LYS A 262 5.01 9.14 -2.48
C LYS A 262 4.52 10.56 -2.20
N ARG A 263 3.80 11.20 -3.13
CA ARG A 263 3.17 12.53 -2.92
C ARG A 263 2.05 12.48 -1.88
N LEU A 264 1.32 11.35 -1.79
CA LEU A 264 0.33 11.11 -0.74
C LEU A 264 0.95 10.77 0.64
N GLY A 265 2.28 10.65 0.73
CA GLY A 265 2.99 10.37 1.98
C GLY A 265 3.08 8.89 2.34
N TYR A 266 2.75 7.97 1.43
CA TYR A 266 2.99 6.55 1.65
C TYR A 266 4.48 6.22 1.56
N HIS A 267 4.88 5.19 2.30
CA HIS A 267 6.18 4.56 2.10
C HIS A 267 6.03 3.48 1.03
N VAL A 268 6.87 3.54 -0.01
CA VAL A 268 6.78 2.68 -1.18
C VAL A 268 8.14 2.04 -1.44
N GLN A 269 8.17 0.73 -1.67
CA GLN A 269 9.37 -0.01 -2.05
C GLN A 269 9.05 -1.06 -3.10
N ARG A 270 10.05 -1.42 -3.91
CA ARG A 270 9.92 -2.52 -4.87
C ARG A 270 9.63 -3.83 -4.13
N ALA A 271 8.65 -4.59 -4.61
CA ALA A 271 8.39 -5.94 -4.14
C ALA A 271 9.58 -6.85 -4.51
N PRO A 272 10.07 -7.73 -3.62
CA PRO A 272 11.17 -8.67 -3.92
C PRO A 272 10.92 -9.51 -5.18
N ARG A 273 11.94 -9.71 -6.03
CA ARG A 273 11.86 -10.52 -7.26
C ARG A 273 11.55 -11.99 -6.99
N ASP A 274 12.05 -12.53 -5.87
CA ASP A 274 11.81 -13.90 -5.43
C ASP A 274 10.79 -13.92 -4.28
N PRO A 275 9.56 -14.44 -4.49
CA PRO A 275 8.55 -14.55 -3.43
C PRO A 275 8.90 -15.63 -2.37
N MET A 276 10.01 -16.36 -2.55
CA MET A 276 10.36 -17.53 -1.73
C MET A 276 10.76 -17.20 -0.28
N SER A 277 11.07 -15.95 0.05
CA SER A 277 11.58 -15.56 1.37
C SER A 277 10.51 -15.05 2.36
N GLN A 278 9.23 -14.95 1.95
CA GLN A 278 8.14 -14.54 2.86
C GLN A 278 6.89 -15.42 2.76
N GLN A 279 7.01 -16.64 2.24
CA GLN A 279 6.00 -17.66 2.52
C GLN A 279 6.13 -18.05 3.98
N THR A 280 5.48 -17.31 4.88
CA THR A 280 4.95 -17.90 6.10
C THR A 280 3.98 -18.96 5.63
N GLN A 281 4.48 -20.18 5.37
CA GLN A 281 3.60 -21.32 5.21
C GLN A 281 2.67 -21.29 6.42
N PRO A 282 1.35 -21.40 6.24
CA PRO A 282 0.48 -21.56 7.39
C PRO A 282 1.04 -22.76 8.16
N GLU A 283 1.42 -22.54 9.43
CA GLU A 283 1.52 -23.66 10.35
C GLU A 283 0.17 -24.36 10.23
N GLN A 284 0.15 -25.51 9.56
CA GLN A 284 -1.06 -26.31 9.55
C GLN A 284 -1.42 -26.49 11.03
N PRO A 285 -2.66 -26.21 11.44
CA PRO A 285 -3.04 -26.40 12.83
C PRO A 285 -2.72 -27.85 13.16
N LYS A 286 -1.69 -28.06 13.97
CA LYS A 286 -1.28 -29.40 14.41
C LYS A 286 -2.50 -29.96 15.11
N GLN A 287 -3.23 -30.85 14.43
CA GLN A 287 -4.42 -31.44 14.99
C GLN A 287 -3.99 -32.12 16.28
N SER A 288 -4.46 -31.61 17.41
CA SER A 288 -4.18 -32.25 18.68
C SER A 288 -4.77 -33.66 18.64
N LEU A 289 -4.17 -34.62 19.34
CA LEU A 289 -4.69 -36.01 19.38
C LEU A 289 -6.18 -36.04 19.78
N LEU A 290 -6.63 -35.08 20.60
CA LEU A 290 -8.03 -34.90 20.95
C LEU A 290 -8.89 -34.39 19.79
N GLN A 291 -8.39 -33.47 18.95
CA GLN A 291 -9.09 -33.05 17.74
C GLN A 291 -9.20 -34.19 16.71
N TRP A 292 -8.19 -35.06 16.61
CA TRP A 292 -8.27 -36.28 15.81
C TRP A 292 -9.26 -37.30 16.39
N LEU A 293 -9.29 -37.47 17.71
CA LEU A 293 -10.23 -38.39 18.37
C LEU A 293 -11.68 -37.87 18.28
N VAL A 294 -11.86 -36.54 18.31
CA VAL A 294 -13.17 -35.89 18.08
C VAL A 294 -13.55 -35.92 16.60
N SER A 295 -12.60 -35.89 15.65
CA SER A 295 -12.92 -36.03 14.22
C SER A 295 -13.41 -37.43 13.85
N LEU A 296 -13.03 -38.47 14.62
CA LEU A 296 -13.60 -39.82 14.51
C LEU A 296 -15.06 -39.91 14.98
N LEU A 297 -15.49 -38.99 15.85
CA LEU A 297 -16.89 -38.82 16.27
C LEU A 297 -17.67 -37.89 15.34
N ASP A 298 -16.99 -37.20 14.43
CA ASP A 298 -17.62 -36.28 13.49
C ASP A 298 -18.37 -37.12 12.44
N ARG A 299 -19.66 -37.30 12.72
CA ARG A 299 -20.58 -38.07 11.89
C ARG A 299 -20.60 -37.42 10.51
N ALA A 300 -20.12 -38.15 9.50
CA ALA A 300 -20.14 -37.70 8.12
C ALA A 300 -21.48 -37.03 7.79
N PRO A 301 -21.48 -35.84 7.16
CA PRO A 301 -22.71 -35.13 6.85
C PRO A 301 -23.62 -36.08 6.09
N ALA A 302 -24.86 -36.20 6.57
CA ALA A 302 -25.80 -37.16 6.01
C ALA A 302 -25.97 -36.83 4.52
N LYS A 303 -25.48 -37.71 3.63
CA LYS A 303 -25.66 -37.55 2.19
C LYS A 303 -27.16 -37.32 1.93
N PRO A 304 -27.53 -36.30 1.14
CA PRO A 304 -28.92 -36.06 0.81
C PRO A 304 -29.47 -37.33 0.13
N ALA A 305 -30.73 -37.67 0.43
CA ALA A 305 -31.37 -38.78 -0.24
C ALA A 305 -31.41 -38.48 -1.75
N PRO A 306 -31.18 -39.46 -2.64
CA PRO A 306 -31.17 -39.23 -4.08
C PRO A 306 -32.53 -38.75 -4.62
N TYR A 307 -33.60 -38.91 -3.85
CA TYR A 307 -34.94 -38.44 -4.15
C TYR A 307 -35.64 -37.99 -2.87
N GLY A 308 -36.47 -36.93 -2.95
CA GLY A 308 -37.23 -36.39 -1.82
C GLY A 308 -36.93 -34.92 -1.52
N PRO A 309 -37.57 -34.34 -0.48
CA PRO A 309 -37.35 -32.94 -0.10
C PRO A 309 -35.92 -32.74 0.43
N LEU A 310 -35.26 -31.66 -0.02
CA LEU A 310 -33.89 -31.31 0.36
C LEU A 310 -33.71 -31.14 1.88
N VAL A 311 -34.77 -30.66 2.54
CA VAL A 311 -34.87 -30.59 3.99
C VAL A 311 -35.80 -31.70 4.45
N ARG A 312 -35.31 -32.57 5.34
CA ARG A 312 -36.12 -33.67 5.88
C ARG A 312 -37.31 -33.11 6.66
N PRO A 313 -38.52 -33.63 6.50
CA PRO A 313 -39.66 -33.23 7.33
C PRO A 313 -39.36 -33.50 8.81
N GLY A 314 -39.52 -32.50 9.67
CA GLY A 314 -39.20 -32.60 11.09
C GLY A 314 -39.28 -31.26 11.81
N VAL A 315 -39.20 -31.31 13.14
CA VAL A 315 -39.18 -30.11 13.98
C VAL A 315 -37.73 -29.65 14.16
N TYR A 316 -37.41 -28.49 13.63
CA TYR A 316 -36.09 -27.86 13.75
C TYR A 316 -36.14 -26.74 14.78
N ARG A 317 -35.23 -26.76 15.76
CA ARG A 317 -35.10 -25.72 16.80
C ARG A 317 -34.02 -24.68 16.49
N GLN A 318 -33.12 -24.99 15.54
CA GLN A 318 -32.02 -24.13 15.12
C GLN A 318 -31.96 -24.17 13.59
N TYR A 319 -31.77 -22.99 12.98
CA TYR A 319 -31.62 -22.85 11.54
C TYR A 319 -30.38 -23.58 11.03
N THR A 320 -29.33 -23.70 11.86
CA THR A 320 -28.12 -24.48 11.57
C THR A 320 -28.42 -25.88 11.00
N HIS A 321 -29.40 -26.60 11.53
CA HIS A 321 -29.73 -27.96 11.06
C HIS A 321 -30.39 -28.00 9.68
N ILE A 322 -31.11 -26.94 9.31
CA ILE A 322 -31.75 -26.80 8.00
C ILE A 322 -30.70 -26.42 6.96
N TYR A 323 -29.90 -25.39 7.24
CA TYR A 323 -28.88 -24.90 6.30
C TYR A 323 -27.76 -25.93 6.05
N LYS A 324 -27.43 -26.78 7.02
CA LYS A 324 -26.52 -27.92 6.82
C LYS A 324 -27.07 -28.96 5.84
N GLN A 325 -28.39 -29.16 5.78
CA GLN A 325 -29.01 -30.06 4.80
C GLN A 325 -29.08 -29.45 3.40
N LEU A 326 -29.15 -28.12 3.32
CA LEU A 326 -29.10 -27.36 2.07
C LEU A 326 -27.65 -27.15 1.54
N GLU A 327 -26.64 -27.62 2.26
CA GLU A 327 -25.22 -27.56 1.84
C GLU A 327 -24.92 -28.67 0.82
N LEU A 328 -25.47 -28.52 -0.38
CA LEU A 328 -25.36 -29.52 -1.46
C LEU A 328 -24.07 -29.39 -2.27
N LEU A 329 -23.55 -28.17 -2.41
CA LEU A 329 -22.40 -27.84 -3.25
C LEU A 329 -21.13 -27.73 -2.41
N SER A 330 -20.01 -28.20 -2.96
CA SER A 330 -18.70 -27.96 -2.37
C SER A 330 -18.41 -26.46 -2.35
N ARG A 331 -18.24 -25.90 -1.15
CA ARG A 331 -17.91 -24.49 -0.95
C ARG A 331 -16.42 -24.28 -1.14
N TYR A 332 -16.07 -23.14 -1.72
CA TYR A 332 -14.68 -22.71 -1.81
C TYR A 332 -14.12 -22.43 -0.41
N LYS A 333 -12.97 -23.04 -0.09
CA LYS A 333 -12.23 -22.80 1.15
C LYS A 333 -10.91 -22.09 0.84
N PRO A 334 -10.66 -20.90 1.40
CA PRO A 334 -9.44 -20.14 1.16
C PRO A 334 -8.14 -20.86 1.54
N THR A 335 -8.20 -21.80 2.49
CA THR A 335 -7.04 -22.58 2.96
C THR A 335 -6.74 -23.79 2.07
N ALA A 336 -7.58 -24.09 1.09
CA ALA A 336 -7.33 -25.23 0.20
C ALA A 336 -6.05 -24.97 -0.63
N PRO A 337 -5.14 -25.94 -0.73
CA PRO A 337 -3.98 -25.82 -1.60
C PRO A 337 -4.47 -25.68 -3.04
N SER A 338 -4.15 -24.55 -3.65
CA SER A 338 -4.43 -24.29 -5.06
C SER A 338 -3.13 -24.42 -5.84
N GLU A 339 -3.17 -25.13 -6.98
CA GLU A 339 -2.10 -25.08 -7.97
C GLU A 339 -2.12 -23.69 -8.61
N THR A 340 -1.36 -22.76 -8.04
CA THR A 340 -1.30 -21.38 -8.56
C THR A 340 -0.11 -21.27 -9.50
N LYS A 341 -0.39 -20.94 -10.77
CA LYS A 341 0.62 -20.48 -11.73
C LYS A 341 1.35 -19.26 -11.16
N GLU A 342 2.61 -19.07 -11.54
CA GLU A 342 3.33 -17.85 -11.18
C GLU A 342 2.69 -16.63 -11.87
N PRO A 343 2.57 -15.49 -11.19
CA PRO A 343 2.00 -14.28 -11.78
C PRO A 343 2.96 -13.70 -12.84
N GLU A 344 2.41 -13.40 -14.01
CA GLU A 344 3.12 -12.80 -15.14
C GLU A 344 2.88 -11.28 -15.20
N ASP A 345 3.77 -10.56 -15.89
CA ASP A 345 3.57 -9.13 -16.17
C ASP A 345 2.37 -8.94 -17.13
N PRO A 346 1.55 -7.89 -16.95
CA PRO A 346 1.68 -6.78 -15.99
C PRO A 346 1.04 -7.05 -14.61
N PHE A 347 0.38 -8.21 -14.43
CA PHE A 347 -0.33 -8.58 -13.20
C PHE A 347 0.59 -9.25 -12.17
N LYS A 348 1.77 -8.65 -11.96
CA LYS A 348 2.75 -9.05 -10.95
C LYS A 348 2.92 -7.93 -9.93
N VAL A 349 2.95 -8.29 -8.64
CA VAL A 349 3.17 -7.31 -7.56
C VAL A 349 4.53 -6.66 -7.75
N CYS A 350 4.55 -5.36 -7.99
CA CYS A 350 5.78 -4.59 -8.17
C CYS A 350 6.04 -3.62 -7.01
N TRP A 351 5.01 -3.19 -6.27
CA TRP A 351 5.16 -2.31 -5.12
C TRP A 351 4.62 -2.91 -3.83
N HIS A 352 5.42 -2.79 -2.79
CA HIS A 352 5.03 -2.93 -1.39
C HIS A 352 4.85 -1.54 -0.79
N VAL A 353 3.73 -1.33 -0.12
CA VAL A 353 3.31 -0.01 0.38
C VAL A 353 2.90 -0.10 1.85
N TRP A 354 3.35 0.88 2.63
CA TRP A 354 3.03 1.01 4.06
C TRP A 354 2.33 2.34 4.33
N LYS A 355 1.28 2.27 5.16
CA LYS A 355 0.48 3.44 5.53
C LYS A 355 1.21 4.24 6.62
N PRO A 356 1.37 5.57 6.46
CA PRO A 356 2.03 6.39 7.46
C PRO A 356 1.28 6.42 8.81
N SER A 357 -0.05 6.23 8.78
CA SER A 357 -0.88 6.16 10.00
C SER A 357 -0.63 4.92 10.85
N LYS A 358 -0.31 3.78 10.22
CA LYS A 358 0.02 2.54 10.93
C LYS A 358 1.48 2.48 11.35
N HIS A 359 2.37 3.06 10.53
CA HIS A 359 3.82 2.95 10.71
C HIS A 359 4.49 4.34 10.71
N PRO A 360 4.25 5.20 11.71
CA PRO A 360 4.73 6.59 11.70
C PRO A 360 6.26 6.72 11.77
N ASN A 361 6.94 5.73 12.34
CA ASN A 361 8.40 5.69 12.50
C ASN A 361 9.05 4.58 11.68
N ILE A 362 8.45 4.21 10.53
CA ILE A 362 8.97 3.13 9.69
C ILE A 362 10.40 3.43 9.24
N ARG A 363 11.29 2.46 9.45
CA ARG A 363 12.69 2.56 9.02
C ARG A 363 12.88 1.66 7.82
N VAL A 364 13.55 2.20 6.81
CA VAL A 364 13.93 1.49 5.59
C VAL A 364 14.68 0.16 5.84
N THR A 365 15.43 0.07 6.94
CA THR A 365 16.26 -1.08 7.31
C THR A 365 15.52 -2.20 8.02
N ASP A 366 14.36 -1.92 8.61
CA ASP A 366 13.58 -2.88 9.40
C ASP A 366 12.10 -2.65 9.09
N LEU A 367 11.65 -3.33 8.05
CA LEU A 367 10.32 -3.12 7.48
C LEU A 367 9.36 -4.20 7.97
N PRO A 368 8.24 -3.81 8.58
CA PRO A 368 7.17 -4.76 8.86
C PRO A 368 6.57 -5.30 7.54
N PRO A 369 5.73 -6.34 7.60
CA PRO A 369 4.95 -6.77 6.45
C PRO A 369 4.20 -5.59 5.80
N PRO A 370 4.14 -5.53 4.46
CA PRO A 370 3.49 -4.43 3.76
C PRO A 370 1.98 -4.43 3.99
N ASP A 371 1.41 -3.23 4.14
CA ASP A 371 -0.05 -3.05 4.30
C ASP A 371 -0.81 -3.24 2.99
N ILE A 372 -0.18 -2.90 1.86
CA ILE A 372 -0.78 -2.95 0.53
C ILE A 372 0.27 -3.49 -0.44
N ARG A 373 -0.15 -4.41 -1.30
CA ARG A 373 0.62 -4.96 -2.41
C ARG A 373 -0.02 -4.49 -3.70
N ILE A 374 0.77 -3.90 -4.59
CA ILE A 374 0.29 -3.26 -5.81
C ILE A 374 0.94 -3.87 -7.04
N ALA A 375 0.13 -4.35 -7.97
CA ALA A 375 0.51 -4.61 -9.36
C ALA A 375 0.13 -3.39 -10.23
N VAL A 376 0.83 -3.15 -11.32
CA VAL A 376 0.61 -1.97 -12.17
C VAL A 376 0.31 -2.43 -13.59
N ALA A 377 -0.84 -2.01 -14.12
CA ALA A 377 -1.26 -2.29 -15.48
C ALA A 377 -1.54 -0.99 -16.25
N ASP A 378 -1.05 -0.91 -17.47
CA ASP A 378 -1.38 0.19 -18.39
C ASP A 378 -2.74 -0.11 -19.05
N ALA A 379 -3.70 0.80 -18.92
CA ALA A 379 -5.04 0.62 -19.45
C ALA A 379 -5.12 0.56 -20.98
N ARG A 380 -4.08 1.04 -21.69
CA ARG A 380 -4.06 1.07 -23.16
C ARG A 380 -3.52 -0.20 -23.77
N ASP A 381 -2.52 -0.78 -23.11
CA ASP A 381 -1.83 -1.98 -23.58
C ASP A 381 -2.38 -3.25 -22.93
N THR A 382 -3.10 -3.12 -21.81
CA THR A 382 -3.62 -4.24 -21.03
C THR A 382 -5.14 -4.26 -21.00
N ALA A 383 -5.73 -5.43 -21.26
CA ALA A 383 -7.15 -5.67 -21.05
C ALA A 383 -7.48 -5.93 -19.57
N VAL A 384 -8.77 -6.12 -19.27
CA VAL A 384 -9.23 -6.56 -17.95
C VAL A 384 -8.61 -7.93 -17.63
N PRO A 385 -8.06 -8.14 -16.42
CA PRO A 385 -7.40 -9.39 -16.08
C PRO A 385 -8.37 -10.57 -16.12
N SER A 386 -7.90 -11.69 -16.67
CA SER A 386 -8.60 -12.96 -16.68
C SER A 386 -8.69 -13.57 -15.28
N PHE A 387 -9.59 -14.53 -15.11
CA PHE A 387 -9.71 -15.26 -13.84
C PHE A 387 -8.41 -15.97 -13.44
N GLU A 388 -7.68 -16.54 -14.41
CA GLU A 388 -6.41 -17.23 -14.14
C GLU A 388 -5.33 -16.26 -13.64
N GLU A 389 -5.21 -15.08 -14.24
CA GLU A 389 -4.24 -14.06 -13.82
C GLU A 389 -4.57 -13.50 -12.43
N VAL A 390 -5.84 -13.21 -12.14
CA VAL A 390 -6.26 -12.79 -10.80
C VAL A 390 -6.04 -13.90 -9.77
N SER A 391 -6.30 -15.16 -10.15
CA SER A 391 -6.08 -16.31 -9.27
C SER A 391 -4.59 -16.51 -8.96
N ALA A 392 -3.72 -16.39 -9.97
CA ALA A 392 -2.27 -16.43 -9.80
C ALA A 392 -1.77 -15.28 -8.90
N LEU A 393 -2.26 -14.06 -9.12
CA LEU A 393 -1.88 -12.87 -8.35
C LEU A 393 -2.32 -12.96 -6.87
N LEU A 394 -3.55 -13.41 -6.61
CA LEU A 394 -4.03 -13.69 -5.25
C LEU A 394 -3.27 -14.88 -4.63
N GLY A 395 -2.93 -15.88 -5.44
CA GLY A 395 -2.13 -17.05 -5.06
C GLY A 395 -0.72 -16.69 -4.57
N ALA A 396 -0.08 -15.71 -5.21
CA ALA A 396 1.23 -15.19 -4.84
C ALA A 396 1.18 -14.28 -3.59
N SER A 397 0.01 -13.80 -3.20
CA SER A 397 -0.16 -12.93 -2.04
C SER A 397 -0.34 -13.73 -0.75
N PRO A 398 0.17 -13.24 0.39
CA PRO A 398 0.08 -13.98 1.64
C PRO A 398 -1.36 -14.10 2.12
N TYR A 399 -1.58 -15.16 2.89
CA TYR A 399 -2.86 -15.42 3.54
C TYR A 399 -3.05 -14.48 4.74
N GLU A 400 -4.01 -13.57 4.62
CA GLU A 400 -4.34 -12.54 5.61
C GLU A 400 -5.87 -12.55 5.85
N PRO A 401 -6.38 -13.48 6.69
CA PRO A 401 -7.80 -13.56 6.99
C PRO A 401 -8.27 -12.31 7.74
N PRO A 402 -9.57 -11.97 7.66
CA PRO A 402 -10.13 -10.86 8.44
C PRO A 402 -9.87 -11.07 9.93
N ASP A 403 -9.50 -10.00 10.64
CA ASP A 403 -9.20 -10.06 12.08
C ASP A 403 -10.42 -10.59 12.87
N PRO A 404 -10.28 -11.73 13.56
CA PRO A 404 -11.40 -12.36 14.26
C PRO A 404 -11.92 -11.55 15.44
N VAL A 405 -11.10 -10.64 16.00
CA VAL A 405 -11.48 -9.79 17.14
C VAL A 405 -12.03 -8.46 16.62
N ALA A 406 -11.30 -7.76 15.76
CA ALA A 406 -11.71 -6.43 15.28
C ALA A 406 -12.93 -6.49 14.35
N MET A 407 -13.06 -7.56 13.55
CA MET A 407 -14.19 -7.76 12.64
C MET A 407 -15.17 -8.84 13.14
N ALA A 408 -15.25 -9.03 14.46
CA ALA A 408 -16.18 -9.97 15.08
C ALA A 408 -17.65 -9.58 14.87
N GLY A 409 -18.51 -10.59 14.91
CA GLY A 409 -19.97 -10.41 15.01
C GLY A 409 -20.72 -10.35 13.66
N PRO A 410 -22.05 -10.52 13.71
CA PRO A 410 -22.87 -10.70 12.51
C PRO A 410 -23.02 -9.45 11.63
N GLY A 411 -22.86 -8.25 12.20
CA GLY A 411 -22.99 -6.98 11.47
C GLY A 411 -21.79 -6.61 10.58
N ARG A 412 -20.65 -7.30 10.76
CA ARG A 412 -19.38 -7.00 10.07
C ARG A 412 -19.12 -7.91 8.86
N MET A 413 -20.10 -8.70 8.45
CA MET A 413 -19.98 -9.66 7.34
C MET A 413 -19.50 -9.01 6.03
N TYR A 414 -20.12 -7.90 5.60
CA TYR A 414 -19.71 -7.22 4.37
C TYR A 414 -18.27 -6.70 4.44
N GLN A 415 -17.82 -6.28 5.63
CA GLN A 415 -16.45 -5.84 5.84
C GLN A 415 -15.46 -7.01 5.73
N ARG A 416 -15.78 -8.18 6.29
CA ARG A 416 -14.97 -9.41 6.14
C ARG A 416 -14.92 -9.89 4.69
N LEU A 417 -16.06 -9.90 4.00
CA LEU A 417 -16.12 -10.27 2.58
C LEU A 417 -15.32 -9.31 1.69
N ARG A 418 -15.42 -8.00 1.93
CA ARG A 418 -14.64 -6.98 1.22
C ARG A 418 -13.15 -7.07 1.56
N HIS A 419 -12.81 -7.45 2.79
CA HIS A 419 -11.42 -7.66 3.19
C HIS A 419 -10.79 -8.82 2.40
N GLY A 420 -11.54 -9.93 2.33
CA GLY A 420 -11.08 -11.20 1.78
C GLY A 420 -10.05 -11.89 2.68
N HIS A 421 -9.67 -13.11 2.33
CA HIS A 421 -8.60 -13.87 2.98
C HIS A 421 -7.23 -13.64 2.34
N ARG A 422 -7.24 -13.11 1.13
CA ARG A 422 -6.07 -12.62 0.39
C ARG A 422 -6.54 -11.39 -0.35
N ASN A 423 -5.69 -10.38 -0.46
CA ASN A 423 -6.04 -9.15 -1.13
C ASN A 423 -4.84 -8.58 -1.88
N VAL A 424 -5.13 -7.95 -3.02
CA VAL A 424 -4.16 -7.25 -3.87
C VAL A 424 -4.83 -6.02 -4.46
N LEU A 425 -4.03 -4.98 -4.70
CA LEU A 425 -4.46 -3.80 -5.42
C LEU A 425 -3.82 -3.81 -6.82
N ILE A 426 -4.60 -3.49 -7.84
CA ILE A 426 -4.10 -3.24 -9.19
C ILE A 426 -4.23 -1.75 -9.44
N ALA A 427 -3.11 -1.08 -9.71
CA ALA A 427 -3.08 0.29 -10.17
C ALA A 427 -3.21 0.29 -11.70
N VAL A 428 -4.33 0.81 -12.18
CA VAL A 428 -4.65 0.96 -13.60
C VAL A 428 -4.27 2.38 -14.01
N VAL A 429 -3.34 2.49 -14.95
CA VAL A 429 -2.76 3.77 -15.37
C VAL A 429 -3.21 4.12 -16.78
N ASP A 430 -3.73 5.34 -16.98
CA ASP A 430 -4.00 5.91 -18.31
C ASP A 430 -3.40 7.31 -18.41
N ARG A 431 -2.23 7.41 -19.07
CA ARG A 431 -1.50 8.67 -19.33
C ARG A 431 -1.44 9.64 -18.15
N GLY A 432 -1.09 9.13 -16.97
CA GLY A 432 -0.92 9.92 -15.75
C GLY A 432 -2.13 9.93 -14.81
N LEU A 433 -3.28 9.41 -15.23
CA LEU A 433 -4.37 9.08 -14.33
C LEU A 433 -4.10 7.71 -13.71
N VAL A 434 -4.07 7.65 -12.37
CA VAL A 434 -3.83 6.42 -11.62
C VAL A 434 -5.11 6.06 -10.87
N ASN A 435 -5.75 4.97 -11.28
CA ASN A 435 -6.91 4.40 -10.60
C ASN A 435 -6.50 3.12 -9.87
N PHE A 436 -7.14 2.82 -8.74
CA PHE A 436 -6.82 1.63 -7.95
C PHE A 436 -8.03 0.70 -7.86
N MET A 437 -7.85 -0.56 -8.24
CA MET A 437 -8.86 -1.61 -8.16
C MET A 437 -8.42 -2.68 -7.17
N ARG A 438 -9.29 -3.02 -6.20
CA ARG A 438 -9.00 -4.03 -5.19
C ARG A 438 -9.58 -5.38 -5.59
N PHE A 439 -8.75 -6.40 -5.60
CA PHE A 439 -9.16 -7.79 -5.71
C PHE A 439 -8.98 -8.48 -4.36
N GLY A 440 -10.01 -9.21 -3.94
CA GLY A 440 -10.04 -9.91 -2.67
C GLY A 440 -10.57 -11.32 -2.86
N GLN A 441 -9.89 -12.30 -2.28
CA GLN A 441 -10.38 -13.67 -2.22
C GLN A 441 -11.45 -13.77 -1.13
N ALA A 442 -12.71 -13.56 -1.52
CA ALA A 442 -13.85 -13.65 -0.62
C ALA A 442 -14.27 -15.12 -0.39
N ALA A 443 -14.63 -15.45 0.85
CA ALA A 443 -15.04 -16.78 1.27
C ALA A 443 -16.52 -16.78 1.71
N PHE A 444 -17.44 -16.60 0.76
CA PHE A 444 -18.87 -16.55 1.05
C PHE A 444 -19.38 -17.78 1.82
N GLY A 445 -18.75 -18.94 1.61
CA GLY A 445 -19.11 -20.18 2.30
C GLY A 445 -18.73 -20.23 3.78
N GLU A 446 -17.76 -19.43 4.22
CA GLU A 446 -17.33 -19.34 5.62
C GLU A 446 -18.23 -18.38 6.44
N GLU A 447 -18.97 -17.50 5.77
CA GLU A 447 -19.88 -16.54 6.39
C GLU A 447 -21.26 -17.17 6.67
N GLN A 448 -21.43 -17.72 7.89
CA GLN A 448 -22.65 -18.40 8.30
C GLN A 448 -23.78 -17.41 8.66
N LEU A 449 -24.63 -17.10 7.67
CA LEU A 449 -25.77 -16.20 7.84
C LEU A 449 -26.77 -16.64 8.90
N TYR A 450 -26.91 -17.94 9.16
CA TYR A 450 -27.94 -18.47 10.05
C TYR A 450 -27.65 -18.28 11.54
N GLU A 451 -26.37 -18.12 11.92
CA GLU A 451 -26.00 -17.94 13.33
C GLU A 451 -26.64 -16.71 13.97
N ARG A 452 -26.86 -15.64 13.19
CA ARG A 452 -27.49 -14.42 13.70
C ARG A 452 -28.92 -14.66 14.15
N PHE A 453 -29.65 -15.54 13.45
CA PHE A 453 -31.03 -15.86 13.77
C PHE A 453 -31.11 -16.82 14.97
N ASP A 454 -30.19 -17.77 15.06
CA ASP A 454 -30.10 -18.69 16.19
C ASP A 454 -29.72 -17.95 17.50
N LYS A 455 -28.86 -16.91 17.43
CA LYS A 455 -28.49 -16.07 18.59
C LYS A 455 -29.63 -15.19 19.09
N VAL A 456 -30.41 -14.59 18.18
CA VAL A 456 -31.59 -13.78 18.55
C VAL A 456 -32.65 -14.65 19.25
N ALA A 457 -32.90 -15.86 18.74
CA ALA A 457 -33.86 -16.80 19.34
C ALA A 457 -33.47 -17.25 20.76
N GLN A 458 -32.16 -17.30 21.08
CA GLN A 458 -31.68 -17.61 22.42
C GLN A 458 -31.89 -16.44 23.40
N HIS A 459 -31.65 -15.20 22.97
CA HIS A 459 -31.88 -14.01 23.80
C HIS A 459 -33.36 -13.79 24.12
N THR A 460 -34.27 -14.02 23.17
CA THR A 460 -35.72 -13.91 23.42
C THR A 460 -36.21 -14.96 24.41
N HIS A 461 -35.66 -16.18 24.38
CA HIS A 461 -35.97 -17.20 25.39
C HIS A 461 -35.35 -16.91 26.77
N SER A 462 -34.18 -16.28 26.83
CA SER A 462 -33.57 -15.86 28.10
C SER A 462 -34.34 -14.70 28.75
N ALA A 463 -34.77 -13.70 27.96
CA ALA A 463 -35.61 -12.60 28.44
C ALA A 463 -36.98 -13.10 28.91
N ALA A 464 -37.60 -14.05 28.19
CA ALA A 464 -38.85 -14.68 28.60
C ALA A 464 -38.72 -15.51 29.88
N LYS A 465 -37.56 -16.15 30.12
CA LYS A 465 -37.27 -16.84 31.39
C LYS A 465 -37.11 -15.86 32.56
N ILE A 466 -36.45 -14.72 32.36
CA ILE A 466 -36.30 -13.69 33.40
C ILE A 466 -37.66 -13.04 33.73
N PHE A 467 -38.48 -12.75 32.71
CA PHE A 467 -39.82 -12.19 32.92
C PHE A 467 -40.77 -13.15 33.63
N ASN A 468 -40.72 -14.45 33.31
CA ASN A 468 -41.52 -15.46 34.01
C ASN A 468 -40.98 -15.75 35.43
N ALA A 469 -39.67 -15.69 35.66
CA ALA A 469 -39.11 -15.83 37.00
C ALA A 469 -39.51 -14.67 37.92
N VAL A 470 -39.50 -13.42 37.41
CA VAL A 470 -39.94 -12.24 38.17
C VAL A 470 -41.45 -12.28 38.46
N LYS A 471 -42.28 -12.79 37.54
CA LYS A 471 -43.73 -12.91 37.76
C LYS A 471 -44.10 -13.95 38.82
N VAL A 472 -43.35 -15.04 38.92
CA VAL A 472 -43.58 -16.10 39.93
C VAL A 472 -43.16 -15.67 41.34
N VAL A 473 -42.19 -14.75 41.48
CA VAL A 473 -41.74 -14.25 42.79
C VAL A 473 -42.77 -13.31 43.45
N PHE A 474 -43.61 -12.63 42.67
CA PHE A 474 -44.63 -11.69 43.20
C PHE A 474 -45.96 -12.32 43.64
N GLU A 475 -46.16 -13.63 43.45
CA GLU A 475 -47.41 -14.34 43.81
C GLU A 475 -47.24 -15.36 44.96
N LEU A 476 -46.15 -15.29 45.72
CA LEU A 476 -45.93 -16.19 46.86
C LEU A 476 -46.50 -15.61 48.18
N PRO A 477 -47.21 -16.41 49.01
CA PRO A 477 -47.73 -15.95 50.29
C PRO A 477 -46.61 -15.51 51.24
N GLY A 478 -46.86 -14.46 52.04
CA GLY A 478 -45.85 -13.66 52.77
C GLY A 478 -44.88 -14.39 53.72
N TRP A 479 -45.07 -15.68 53.99
CA TRP A 479 -44.12 -16.51 54.75
C TRP A 479 -42.94 -17.04 53.90
N LEU A 480 -43.11 -17.22 52.58
CA LEU A 480 -42.00 -17.63 51.69
C LEU A 480 -41.09 -16.46 51.31
N HIS A 481 -41.63 -15.23 51.33
CA HIS A 481 -40.91 -14.02 50.92
C HIS A 481 -39.72 -13.70 51.85
N ARG A 482 -39.76 -14.13 53.12
CA ARG A 482 -38.63 -13.97 54.06
C ARG A 482 -37.50 -14.96 53.82
N VAL A 483 -37.81 -16.19 53.41
CA VAL A 483 -36.79 -17.24 53.16
C VAL A 483 -36.00 -16.94 51.88
N VAL A 484 -36.68 -16.42 50.85
CA VAL A 484 -36.04 -16.06 49.57
C VAL A 484 -35.16 -14.81 49.69
N LEU A 485 -35.53 -13.83 50.54
CA LEU A 485 -34.71 -12.65 50.80
C LEU A 485 -33.43 -12.95 51.61
N ASP A 486 -33.48 -13.93 52.52
CA ASP A 486 -32.31 -14.36 53.29
C ASP A 486 -31.34 -15.22 52.46
N GLU A 487 -31.82 -15.97 51.46
CA GLU A 487 -30.93 -16.64 50.49
C GLU A 487 -30.34 -15.68 49.46
N LEU A 488 -31.10 -14.68 48.98
CA LEU A 488 -30.58 -13.67 48.05
C LEU A 488 -29.51 -12.76 48.68
N LYS A 489 -29.58 -12.49 49.98
CA LYS A 489 -28.52 -11.78 50.71
C LYS A 489 -27.23 -12.59 50.82
N LYS A 490 -27.28 -13.92 50.86
CA LYS A 490 -26.10 -14.79 50.85
C LYS A 490 -25.44 -14.93 49.47
N PHE A 491 -26.14 -14.58 48.40
CA PHE A 491 -25.63 -14.61 47.03
C PHE A 491 -25.02 -13.27 46.57
N LEU A 492 -25.23 -12.19 47.34
CA LEU A 492 -24.80 -10.81 47.02
C LEU A 492 -23.73 -10.25 47.97
N THR A 493 -23.15 -11.09 48.82
CA THR A 493 -21.87 -10.88 49.52
C THR A 493 -20.93 -12.01 49.11
#